data_AF-A0A2E9TQY0-F1
#
_entry.id   AF-A0A2E9TQY0-F1
#
_cell.length_a   1.000
_cell.length_b   1.000
_cell.length_c   1.000
_cell.angle_alpha   90.00
_cell.angle_beta   90.00
_cell.angle_gamma   90.00
#
_symmetry.space_group_name_H-M   'P 1'
#
loop_
_entity.id
_entity.type
_entity.pdbx_description
1 polymer ?
#
loop_
_entity_poly.entity_id
_entity_poly.type
_entity_poly.pdbx_seq_one_letter_code
_entity_poly.pdbx_strand_id
1 'polypeptide(L)'
;MKSIKHERLIGAIAVRWTHLENAAQHMFWAVAGLDSRTGRCITQHMAFRSLCDAILTICHETPEYNARYSEFKELISEADSLRKERNDQIHALWGVILGEGAPKVVKSNEVTGLLIKARGKLKSTIVHTTVEAIEESLGEIENCSRRIHALYRDVAGDVKNPE
;
A
#
# COMPACT_ATOMS: atom_id res chain seq x y z
N MET A 1 13.72 -2.69 -25.45
CA MET A 1 13.50 -3.69 -24.38
C MET A 1 13.46 -3.10 -22.95
N LYS A 2 13.36 -1.76 -22.76
CA LYS A 2 13.34 -1.09 -21.44
C LYS A 2 11.94 -0.71 -20.92
N SER A 3 10.98 -0.34 -21.80
CA SER A 3 9.59 -0.09 -21.37
C SER A 3 8.99 -1.32 -20.69
N ILE A 4 9.33 -2.51 -21.18
CA ILE A 4 9.01 -3.81 -20.59
C ILE A 4 9.47 -3.91 -19.12
N LYS A 5 10.64 -3.37 -18.74
CA LYS A 5 11.12 -3.44 -17.33
C LYS A 5 10.25 -2.57 -16.42
N HIS A 6 9.98 -1.33 -16.83
CA HIS A 6 9.14 -0.39 -16.08
C HIS A 6 7.69 -0.89 -15.93
N GLU A 7 7.06 -1.34 -17.03
CA GLU A 7 5.72 -1.90 -17.03
C GLU A 7 5.62 -3.15 -16.12
N ARG A 8 6.63 -4.02 -16.16
CA ARG A 8 6.73 -5.19 -15.26
C ARG A 8 6.83 -4.79 -13.80
N LEU A 9 7.59 -3.75 -13.47
CA LEU A 9 7.74 -3.26 -12.10
C LEU A 9 6.42 -2.67 -11.58
N ILE A 10 5.70 -1.90 -12.39
CA ILE A 10 4.34 -1.44 -12.02
C ILE A 10 3.40 -2.61 -11.79
N GLY A 11 3.45 -3.62 -12.68
CA GLY A 11 2.69 -4.86 -12.49
C GLY A 11 3.05 -5.57 -11.19
N ALA A 12 4.34 -5.63 -10.85
CA ALA A 12 4.82 -6.19 -9.58
C ALA A 12 4.30 -5.40 -8.37
N ILE A 13 4.33 -4.06 -8.42
CA ILE A 13 3.74 -3.21 -7.37
C ILE A 13 2.25 -3.52 -7.20
N ALA A 14 1.48 -3.65 -8.27
CA ALA A 14 0.06 -3.98 -8.18
C ALA A 14 -0.20 -5.31 -7.47
N VAL A 15 0.60 -6.34 -7.78
CA VAL A 15 0.52 -7.65 -7.13
C VAL A 15 0.94 -7.57 -5.66
N ARG A 16 2.09 -6.95 -5.36
CA ARG A 16 2.59 -6.82 -3.97
C ARG A 16 1.68 -5.98 -3.10
N TRP A 17 1.08 -4.94 -3.67
CA TRP A 17 0.06 -4.17 -3.00
C TRP A 17 -1.14 -5.03 -2.60
N THR A 18 -1.61 -5.93 -3.47
CA THR A 18 -2.70 -6.87 -3.14
C THR A 18 -2.32 -7.77 -1.96
N HIS A 19 -1.06 -8.21 -1.86
CA HIS A 19 -0.59 -8.96 -0.69
C HIS A 19 -0.59 -8.13 0.59
N LEU A 20 -0.17 -6.86 0.52
CA LEU A 20 -0.23 -5.93 1.65
C LEU A 20 -1.68 -5.70 2.10
N GLU A 21 -2.61 -5.51 1.17
CA GLU A 21 -4.04 -5.38 1.47
C GLU A 21 -4.59 -6.60 2.20
N ASN A 22 -4.29 -7.80 1.70
CA ASN A 22 -4.71 -9.04 2.35
C ASN A 22 -4.08 -9.20 3.74
N ALA A 23 -2.81 -8.82 3.92
CA ALA A 23 -2.15 -8.84 5.22
C ALA A 23 -2.86 -7.92 6.24
N ALA A 24 -3.22 -6.70 5.82
CA ALA A 24 -3.97 -5.76 6.64
C ALA A 24 -5.40 -6.27 6.96
N GLN A 25 -6.07 -6.92 6.00
CA GLN A 25 -7.38 -7.52 6.23
C GLN A 25 -7.30 -8.64 7.27
N HIS A 26 -6.33 -9.54 7.16
CA HIS A 26 -6.12 -10.61 8.13
C HIS A 26 -5.78 -10.05 9.52
N MET A 27 -4.98 -8.98 9.58
CA MET A 27 -4.71 -8.26 10.82
C MET A 27 -6.01 -7.75 11.45
N PHE A 28 -6.84 -7.05 10.67
CA PHE A 28 -8.14 -6.57 11.13
C PHE A 28 -9.01 -7.70 11.66
N TRP A 29 -9.09 -8.84 10.96
CA TRP A 29 -9.86 -9.99 11.43
C TRP A 29 -9.33 -10.54 12.75
N ALA A 30 -8.01 -10.61 12.91
CA ALA A 30 -7.38 -11.09 14.14
C ALA A 30 -7.71 -10.18 15.34
N VAL A 31 -7.43 -8.87 15.21
CA VAL A 31 -7.65 -7.91 16.31
C VAL A 31 -9.14 -7.70 16.62
N ALA A 32 -10.02 -7.94 15.65
CA ALA A 32 -11.47 -7.89 15.83
C ALA A 32 -12.08 -9.21 16.33
N GLY A 33 -11.29 -10.29 16.47
CA GLY A 33 -11.79 -11.60 16.86
C GLY A 33 -12.73 -12.26 15.85
N LEU A 34 -12.56 -11.96 14.55
CA LEU A 34 -13.43 -12.43 13.48
C LEU A 34 -12.87 -13.67 12.77
N ASP A 35 -13.75 -14.60 12.42
CA ASP A 35 -13.40 -15.67 11.48
C ASP A 35 -13.22 -15.12 10.05
N SER A 36 -12.50 -15.85 9.19
CA SER A 36 -12.17 -15.40 7.84
C SER A 36 -13.38 -15.14 6.94
N ARG A 37 -14.50 -15.85 7.15
CA ARG A 37 -15.71 -15.66 6.34
C ARG A 37 -16.38 -14.35 6.73
N THR A 38 -16.63 -14.14 8.02
CA THR A 38 -17.25 -12.92 8.54
C THR A 38 -16.36 -11.70 8.27
N GLY A 39 -15.07 -11.84 8.55
CA GLY A 39 -14.07 -10.81 8.27
C GLY A 39 -14.08 -10.37 6.81
N ARG A 40 -14.06 -11.32 5.87
CA ARG A 40 -14.11 -11.01 4.43
C ARG A 40 -15.38 -10.26 4.04
N CYS A 41 -16.54 -10.66 4.56
CA CYS A 41 -17.81 -9.97 4.27
C CYS A 41 -17.79 -8.50 4.71
N ILE A 42 -17.10 -8.20 5.81
CA ILE A 42 -16.94 -6.83 6.31
C ILE A 42 -15.91 -6.05 5.48
N THR A 43 -14.73 -6.63 5.24
CA THR A 43 -13.60 -5.88 4.67
C THR A 43 -13.62 -5.77 3.15
N GLN A 44 -14.37 -6.60 2.42
CA GLN A 44 -14.36 -6.63 0.95
C GLN A 44 -14.69 -5.28 0.30
N HIS A 45 -15.50 -4.44 0.95
CA HIS A 45 -15.91 -3.13 0.44
C HIS A 45 -15.25 -1.96 1.16
N MET A 46 -14.35 -2.23 2.10
CA MET A 46 -13.64 -1.18 2.83
C MET A 46 -12.51 -0.62 1.98
N ALA A 47 -12.45 0.70 1.88
CA ALA A 47 -11.26 1.36 1.38
C ALA A 47 -10.08 1.08 2.32
N PHE A 48 -8.88 0.84 1.77
CA PHE A 48 -7.70 0.48 2.56
C PHE A 48 -7.41 1.45 3.71
N ARG A 49 -7.56 2.76 3.47
CA ARG A 49 -7.39 3.76 4.54
C ARG A 49 -8.35 3.55 5.70
N SER A 50 -9.62 3.29 5.41
CA SER A 50 -10.63 3.02 6.44
C SER A 50 -10.34 1.71 7.19
N LEU A 51 -9.76 0.72 6.51
CA LEU A 51 -9.26 -0.50 7.14
C LEU A 51 -8.12 -0.21 8.11
N CYS A 52 -7.13 0.60 7.71
CA CYS A 52 -6.05 1.05 8.60
C CYS A 52 -6.58 1.78 9.84
N ASP A 53 -7.48 2.76 9.64
CA ASP A 53 -8.08 3.50 10.73
C ASP A 53 -8.85 2.58 11.69
N ALA A 54 -9.58 1.59 11.15
CA ALA A 54 -10.32 0.60 11.95
C ALA A 54 -9.39 -0.30 12.79
N ILE A 55 -8.29 -0.79 12.22
CA ILE A 55 -7.28 -1.58 12.94
C ILE A 55 -6.76 -0.77 14.13
N LEU A 56 -6.31 0.47 13.88
CA LEU A 56 -5.76 1.32 14.93
C LEU A 56 -6.79 1.64 16.02
N THR A 57 -8.03 1.89 15.64
CA THR A 57 -9.12 2.12 16.59
C THR A 57 -9.32 0.90 17.49
N ILE A 58 -9.41 -0.31 16.93
CA ILE A 58 -9.61 -1.53 17.71
C ILE A 58 -8.41 -1.79 18.64
N CYS A 59 -7.18 -1.64 18.13
CA CYS A 59 -5.99 -1.84 18.95
C CYS A 59 -5.89 -0.85 20.11
N HIS A 60 -6.33 0.40 19.93
CA HIS A 60 -6.33 1.41 20.99
C HIS A 60 -7.39 1.12 22.07
N GLU A 61 -8.59 0.69 21.67
CA GLU A 61 -9.70 0.44 22.60
C GLU A 61 -9.64 -0.94 23.28
N THR A 62 -8.85 -1.87 22.76
CA THR A 62 -8.71 -3.23 23.31
C THR A 62 -7.52 -3.29 24.28
N PRO A 63 -7.69 -3.56 25.59
CA PRO A 63 -6.60 -3.50 26.57
C PRO A 63 -5.37 -4.35 26.22
N GLU A 64 -5.58 -5.55 25.69
CA GLU A 64 -4.53 -6.48 25.25
C GLU A 64 -3.62 -5.86 24.19
N TYR A 65 -4.21 -5.22 23.17
CA TYR A 65 -3.48 -4.62 22.06
C TYR A 65 -3.01 -3.21 22.34
N ASN A 66 -3.66 -2.50 23.27
CA ASN A 66 -3.29 -1.12 23.59
C ASN A 66 -1.89 -1.04 24.19
N ALA A 67 -1.47 -2.06 24.94
CA ALA A 67 -0.09 -2.18 25.43
C ALA A 67 0.95 -2.18 24.30
N ARG A 68 0.57 -2.62 23.10
CA ARG A 68 1.40 -2.66 21.88
C ARG A 68 0.96 -1.64 20.83
N TYR A 69 0.11 -0.67 21.18
CA TYR A 69 -0.50 0.23 20.21
C TYR A 69 0.52 1.01 19.36
N SER A 70 1.66 1.40 19.94
CA SER A 70 2.73 2.07 19.20
C SER A 70 3.27 1.24 18.04
N GLU A 71 3.42 -0.08 18.23
CA GLU A 71 3.86 -1.03 17.20
C GLU A 71 2.85 -1.11 16.05
N PHE A 72 1.56 -1.25 16.37
CA PHE A 72 0.49 -1.22 15.37
C PHE A 72 0.45 0.11 14.63
N LYS A 73 0.53 1.23 15.37
CA LYS A 73 0.47 2.57 14.81
C LYS A 73 1.59 2.84 13.82
N GLU A 74 2.82 2.48 14.15
CA GLU A 74 3.96 2.64 13.26
C GLU A 74 3.72 1.90 11.94
N LEU A 75 3.42 0.60 12.04
CA LEU A 75 3.36 -0.29 10.89
C LEU A 75 2.15 -0.03 9.99
N ILE A 76 0.98 0.24 10.57
CA ILE A 76 -0.23 0.55 9.81
C ILE A 76 -0.17 1.95 9.18
N SER A 77 0.49 2.92 9.84
CA SER A 77 0.72 4.25 9.26
C SER A 77 1.68 4.19 8.07
N GLU A 78 2.72 3.36 8.14
CA GLU A 78 3.62 3.07 7.02
C GLU A 78 2.85 2.47 5.83
N ALA A 79 1.93 1.54 6.09
CA ALA A 79 1.11 0.96 5.03
C ALA A 79 0.20 2.01 4.35
N ASP A 80 -0.42 2.95 5.10
CA ASP A 80 -1.21 4.04 4.49
C ASP A 80 -0.33 5.06 3.74
N SER A 81 0.92 5.31 4.18
CA SER A 81 1.83 6.17 3.41
C SER A 81 2.18 5.54 2.07
N LEU A 82 2.51 4.24 2.05
CA LEU A 82 2.81 3.49 0.82
C LEU A 82 1.61 3.45 -0.13
N ARG A 83 0.37 3.49 0.38
CA ARG A 83 -0.84 3.60 -0.47
C ARG A 83 -0.80 4.82 -1.38
N LYS A 84 -0.34 5.97 -0.86
CA LYS A 84 -0.31 7.23 -1.63
C LYS A 84 0.69 7.14 -2.76
N GLU A 85 1.88 6.61 -2.47
CA GLU A 85 2.93 6.42 -3.45
C GLU A 85 2.54 5.42 -4.53
N ARG A 86 2.00 4.26 -4.12
CA ARG A 86 1.43 3.25 -5.02
C ARG A 86 0.37 3.84 -5.96
N ASN A 87 -0.53 4.67 -5.43
CA ASN A 87 -1.58 5.28 -6.25
C ASN A 87 -1.00 6.15 -7.36
N ASP A 88 0.01 6.95 -7.05
CA ASP A 88 0.66 7.79 -8.05
C ASP A 88 1.41 6.90 -9.07
N GLN A 89 2.05 5.81 -8.63
CA GLN A 89 2.77 4.90 -9.53
C GLN A 89 1.86 4.10 -10.49
N ILE A 90 0.74 3.57 -10.02
CA ILE A 90 -0.16 2.73 -10.82
C ILE A 90 -1.05 3.58 -11.74
N HIS A 91 -1.51 4.76 -11.28
CA HIS A 91 -2.50 5.55 -12.01
C HIS A 91 -1.92 6.67 -12.87
N ALA A 92 -0.60 6.87 -12.86
CA ALA A 92 0.04 7.79 -13.81
C ALA A 92 -0.09 7.27 -15.25
N LEU A 93 -0.33 8.20 -16.18
CA LEU A 93 -0.24 7.94 -17.60
C LEU A 93 1.24 7.99 -18.01
N TRP A 94 1.88 6.83 -18.05
CA TRP A 94 3.30 6.69 -18.36
C TRP A 94 3.60 6.82 -19.85
N GLY A 95 4.76 7.40 -20.18
CA GLY A 95 5.23 7.51 -21.57
C GLY A 95 4.57 8.63 -22.39
N VAL A 96 3.78 9.49 -21.75
CA VAL A 96 3.19 10.67 -22.41
C VAL A 96 4.25 11.75 -22.56
N ILE A 97 4.76 11.93 -23.79
CA ILE A 97 5.63 13.06 -24.14
C ILE A 97 4.73 14.25 -24.50
N LEU A 98 4.64 15.23 -23.62
CA LEU A 98 3.82 16.43 -23.84
C LEU A 98 4.58 17.47 -24.68
N GLY A 99 4.42 17.43 -26.01
CA GLY A 99 4.58 18.58 -26.93
C GLY A 99 5.90 19.36 -26.93
N GLU A 100 5.98 20.40 -27.78
CA GLU A 100 7.19 21.22 -27.99
C GLU A 100 7.63 21.90 -26.67
N GLY A 101 8.78 21.48 -26.14
CA GLY A 101 9.29 21.86 -24.82
C GLY A 101 9.53 20.68 -23.87
N ALA A 102 9.08 19.48 -24.23
CA ALA A 102 9.39 18.25 -23.49
C ALA A 102 10.91 18.05 -23.36
N PRO A 103 11.41 17.60 -22.18
CA PRO A 103 12.83 17.38 -21.96
C PRO A 103 13.39 16.45 -23.04
N LYS A 104 14.30 17.00 -23.87
CA LYS A 104 14.85 16.35 -25.07
C LYS A 104 15.66 15.09 -24.79
N VAL A 105 15.98 14.80 -23.53
CA VAL A 105 16.68 13.59 -23.12
C VAL A 105 16.17 13.19 -21.74
N VAL A 106 15.23 12.24 -21.70
CA VAL A 106 14.97 11.46 -20.48
C VAL A 106 16.18 10.54 -20.34
N LYS A 107 16.94 10.62 -19.24
CA LYS A 107 18.09 9.74 -19.05
C LYS A 107 17.63 8.29 -19.10
N SER A 108 18.55 7.38 -19.40
CA SER A 108 18.18 6.01 -19.78
C SER A 108 17.49 5.16 -18.69
N ASN A 109 17.37 5.68 -17.45
CA ASN A 109 16.67 5.11 -16.30
C ASN A 109 15.46 5.95 -15.81
N GLU A 110 15.22 7.12 -16.39
CA GLU A 110 14.12 8.02 -16.00
C GLU A 110 12.85 7.67 -16.78
N VAL A 111 11.69 7.81 -16.15
CA VAL A 111 10.38 7.63 -16.76
C VAL A 111 9.50 8.81 -16.37
N THR A 112 8.82 9.38 -17.36
CA THR A 112 7.90 10.50 -17.17
C THR A 112 6.47 10.01 -17.27
N GLY A 113 5.63 10.47 -16.35
CA GLY A 113 4.21 10.19 -16.32
C GLY A 113 3.38 11.45 -16.12
N LEU A 114 2.08 11.35 -16.39
CA LEU A 114 1.11 12.39 -16.10
C LEU A 114 0.11 11.88 -15.06
N LEU A 115 0.09 12.50 -13.89
CA LEU A 115 -0.95 12.27 -12.88
C LEU A 115 -2.13 13.19 -13.16
N ILE A 116 -3.34 12.61 -13.22
CA ILE A 116 -4.57 13.38 -13.38
C ILE A 116 -5.42 13.20 -12.12
N LYS A 117 -5.75 14.31 -11.47
CA LYS A 117 -6.63 14.35 -10.29
C LYS A 117 -7.87 15.18 -10.62
N ALA A 118 -9.05 14.57 -10.48
CA ALA A 118 -10.34 15.20 -10.72
C ALA A 118 -11.11 15.35 -9.38
N ARG A 119 -10.84 16.43 -8.64
CA ARG A 119 -11.59 16.78 -7.42
C ARG A 119 -12.19 18.17 -7.59
N GLY A 120 -13.36 18.25 -8.22
CA GLY A 120 -14.07 19.50 -8.55
C GLY A 120 -13.46 20.31 -9.70
N LYS A 121 -12.14 20.17 -9.95
CA LYS A 121 -11.44 20.68 -11.13
C LYS A 121 -10.43 19.63 -11.59
N LEU A 122 -10.20 19.54 -12.90
CA LEU A 122 -9.17 18.68 -13.47
C LEU A 122 -7.80 19.33 -13.26
N LYS A 123 -6.91 18.64 -12.55
CA LYS A 123 -5.51 19.04 -12.36
C LYS A 123 -4.61 17.94 -12.92
N SER A 124 -3.66 18.34 -13.75
CA SER A 124 -2.63 17.45 -14.29
C SER A 124 -1.27 17.84 -13.74
N THR A 125 -0.51 16.87 -13.24
CA THR A 125 0.85 17.05 -12.72
C THR A 125 1.79 16.12 -13.45
N ILE A 126 2.85 16.67 -14.04
CA ILE A 126 3.93 15.87 -14.61
C ILE A 126 4.72 15.28 -13.45
N VAL A 127 4.95 13.97 -13.50
CA VAL A 127 5.80 13.26 -12.57
C VAL A 127 7.00 12.67 -13.28
N HIS A 128 8.15 12.77 -12.63
CA HIS A 128 9.38 12.14 -13.06
C HIS A 128 9.78 11.13 -11.99
N THR A 129 10.07 9.90 -12.41
CA THR A 129 10.58 8.85 -11.53
C THR A 129 11.69 8.09 -12.22
N THR A 130 12.37 7.20 -11.50
CA THR A 130 13.37 6.29 -12.06
C THR A 130 12.94 4.84 -11.87
N VAL A 131 13.50 3.95 -12.69
CA VAL A 131 13.32 2.50 -12.51
C VAL A 131 13.77 2.07 -11.11
N GLU A 132 14.85 2.65 -10.60
CA GLU A 132 15.39 2.34 -9.27
C GLU A 132 14.44 2.77 -8.14
N ALA A 133 13.80 3.94 -8.26
CA ALA A 133 12.83 4.41 -7.25
C ALA A 133 11.59 3.50 -7.19
N ILE A 134 11.17 2.96 -8.34
CA ILE A 134 10.05 1.99 -8.39
C ILE A 134 10.48 0.65 -7.78
N GLU A 135 11.72 0.21 -7.98
CA GLU A 135 12.28 -0.99 -7.33
C GLU A 135 12.37 -0.83 -5.81
N GLU A 136 12.76 0.35 -5.32
CA GLU A 136 12.78 0.68 -3.90
C GLU A 136 11.39 0.60 -3.28
N SER A 137 10.41 1.29 -3.90
CA SER A 137 9.01 1.27 -3.48
C SER A 137 8.42 -0.15 -3.42
N LEU A 138 8.75 -0.99 -4.41
CA LEU A 138 8.37 -2.40 -4.41
C LEU A 138 8.94 -3.13 -3.19
N GLY A 139 10.22 -2.90 -2.87
CA GLY A 139 10.88 -3.47 -1.69
C GLY A 139 10.25 -3.01 -0.37
N GLU A 140 9.86 -1.74 -0.28
CA GLU A 140 9.16 -1.19 0.89
C GLU A 140 7.79 -1.84 1.09
N ILE A 141 6.99 -2.01 0.02
CA ILE A 141 5.70 -2.70 0.07
C ILE A 141 5.87 -4.16 0.51
N GLU A 142 6.85 -4.87 -0.04
CA GLU A 142 7.15 -6.25 0.35
C GLU A 142 7.56 -6.36 1.82
N ASN A 143 8.43 -5.45 2.28
CA ASN A 143 8.90 -5.45 3.66
C ASN A 143 7.77 -5.12 4.65
N CYS A 144 6.95 -4.11 4.35
CA CYS A 144 5.79 -3.72 5.14
C CYS A 144 4.78 -4.88 5.23
N SER A 145 4.47 -5.53 4.10
CA SER A 145 3.57 -6.70 4.05
C SER A 145 4.08 -7.85 4.93
N ARG A 146 5.38 -8.16 4.85
CA ARG A 146 6.02 -9.19 5.67
C ARG A 146 5.94 -8.87 7.16
N ARG A 147 6.17 -7.61 7.55
CA ARG A 147 6.07 -7.15 8.95
C ARG A 147 4.64 -7.26 9.46
N ILE A 148 3.63 -6.85 8.68
CA ILE A 148 2.22 -6.99 9.06
C ILE A 148 1.85 -8.46 9.24
N HIS A 149 2.29 -9.33 8.33
CA HIS A 149 2.05 -10.77 8.48
C HIS A 149 2.74 -11.37 9.71
N ALA A 150 3.94 -10.91 10.06
CA ALA A 150 4.64 -11.37 11.25
C ALA A 150 3.87 -10.98 12.51
N LEU A 151 3.46 -9.71 12.64
CA LEU A 151 2.64 -9.24 13.75
C LEU A 151 1.28 -9.95 13.81
N TYR A 152 0.66 -10.22 12.66
CA TYR A 152 -0.60 -10.95 12.59
C TYR A 152 -0.45 -12.37 13.15
N ARG A 153 0.65 -13.07 12.84
CA ARG A 153 0.87 -14.43 13.35
C ARG A 153 1.09 -14.46 14.85
N ASP A 154 1.72 -13.42 15.38
CA ASP A 154 1.92 -13.22 16.82
C ASP A 154 0.56 -13.08 17.51
N VAL A 155 -0.24 -12.08 17.08
CA VAL A 155 -1.60 -11.84 17.58
C VAL A 155 -2.52 -13.05 17.42
N ALA A 156 -2.51 -13.71 16.25
CA ALA A 156 -3.34 -14.89 16.01
C ALA A 156 -2.87 -16.13 16.79
N GLY A 157 -1.61 -16.15 17.23
CA GLY A 157 -1.07 -17.14 18.16
C GLY A 157 -1.59 -16.91 19.57
N ASP A 158 -1.58 -15.66 20.03
CA ASP A 158 -2.08 -15.24 21.34
C ASP A 158 -3.58 -15.54 21.49
N VAL A 159 -4.39 -15.26 20.46
CA VAL A 159 -5.85 -15.54 20.44
C VAL A 159 -6.17 -17.05 20.57
N LYS A 160 -5.24 -17.94 20.21
CA LYS A 160 -5.45 -19.40 20.32
C LYS A 160 -5.06 -19.98 21.69
N ASN A 161 -4.34 -19.23 22.52
CA ASN A 161 -3.96 -19.61 23.88
C ASN A 161 -4.43 -18.54 24.90
N PRO A 162 -5.74 -18.34 25.06
CA PRO A 162 -6.22 -17.53 26.17
C PRO A 162 -5.92 -18.27 27.47
N GLU A 163 -5.13 -17.66 28.36
CA GLU A 163 -4.92 -18.14 29.74
C GLU A 163 -6.24 -18.27 30.52
#